data_AF-A0A1Y4K028-F1
#
_entry.id   AF-A0A1Y4K028-F1
#
_cell.length_a   1.000
_cell.length_b   1.000
_cell.length_c   1.000
_cell.angle_alpha   90.00
_cell.angle_beta   90.00
_cell.angle_gamma   90.00
#
_symmetry.space_group_name_H-M   'P 1'
#
loop_
_entity.id
_entity.type
_entity.pdbx_description
1 polymer ?
#
loop_
_entity_poly.entity_id
_entity_poly.type
_entity_poly.pdbx_seq_one_letter_code
_entity_poly.pdbx_strand_id
1 'polypeptide(L)'
;MHRNKTKNCFPWINTKRNADVFSWDFCIYTVMEDKLNEVIIEHFGLAVFIMIAVIAVIIGLTWWCAMMYVKIKKIDELPCEKHNEKMSEHDNAVSRLSTSITFLTKEIDSAMRMFQQQHIKTDQFTQTQSPLSITESGWDMVKRLGLDKMFDKNWSRIKELIDANIEDKNAYDIDAFCVQQAVVFPEKFLSDDEISILKDDAFKNGLTLTSYMKVIAVMARDKYLQSMN
;
A
#
# COMPACT_ATOMS: atom_id res chain seq x y z
N MET A 1 71.14 -16.94 37.70
CA MET A 1 72.55 -17.39 37.62
C MET A 1 72.75 -18.01 36.23
N HIS A 2 73.01 -17.17 35.23
CA HIS A 2 73.27 -17.57 33.85
C HIS A 2 74.65 -18.19 33.74
N ARG A 3 74.81 -19.28 32.99
CA ARG A 3 76.10 -19.68 32.42
C ARG A 3 75.97 -19.91 30.92
N ASN A 4 76.30 -18.86 30.18
CA ASN A 4 76.69 -18.86 28.77
C ASN A 4 77.84 -19.85 28.54
N LYS A 5 77.75 -20.64 27.46
CA LYS A 5 78.92 -21.21 26.80
C LYS A 5 78.91 -20.78 25.34
N THR A 6 79.59 -19.65 25.10
CA THR A 6 80.13 -19.21 23.82
C THR A 6 81.06 -20.29 23.27
N LYS A 7 80.72 -20.87 22.11
CA LYS A 7 81.66 -21.67 21.31
C LYS A 7 82.45 -20.70 20.44
N ASN A 8 83.67 -20.39 20.88
CA ASN A 8 84.66 -19.70 20.08
C ASN A 8 85.14 -20.62 18.94
N CYS A 9 85.00 -20.13 17.71
CA CYS A 9 85.86 -20.51 16.61
C CYS A 9 87.30 -20.12 16.95
N PHE A 10 88.27 -21.03 16.84
CA PHE A 10 89.66 -20.65 16.60
C PHE A 10 90.34 -21.69 15.67
N PRO A 11 91.28 -21.25 14.82
CA PRO A 11 91.66 -21.89 13.58
C PRO A 11 92.87 -22.79 13.76
N TRP A 12 92.91 -23.91 13.03
CA TRP A 12 94.11 -24.72 12.87
C TRP A 12 94.76 -24.41 11.52
N ILE A 13 95.94 -23.78 11.58
CA ILE A 13 96.86 -23.60 10.45
C ILE A 13 97.77 -24.84 10.35
N ASN A 14 97.89 -25.35 9.12
CA ASN A 14 98.94 -26.22 8.57
C ASN A 14 99.21 -27.56 9.26
N THR A 15 98.94 -28.67 8.55
CA THR A 15 99.93 -29.36 7.68
C THR A 15 99.42 -30.75 7.32
N LYS A 16 98.97 -30.97 6.07
CA LYS A 16 99.28 -32.11 5.17
C LYS A 16 98.18 -32.31 4.11
N ARG A 17 98.61 -32.17 2.85
CA ARG A 17 97.94 -32.54 1.60
C ARG A 17 97.38 -33.97 1.64
N ASN A 18 96.24 -34.16 0.96
CA ASN A 18 95.61 -35.42 0.52
C ASN A 18 94.39 -35.92 1.32
N ALA A 19 93.44 -35.03 1.67
CA ALA A 19 92.10 -35.45 2.12
C ALA A 19 90.97 -34.58 1.54
N ASP A 20 91.24 -33.89 0.44
CA ASP A 20 90.46 -32.71 0.02
C ASP A 20 89.20 -33.06 -0.80
N VAL A 21 88.91 -34.34 -1.01
CA VAL A 21 87.70 -34.80 -1.74
C VAL A 21 86.64 -35.36 -0.80
N PHE A 22 87.02 -35.92 0.35
CA PHE A 22 86.07 -36.59 1.26
C PHE A 22 85.42 -35.64 2.30
N SER A 23 86.01 -34.46 2.51
CA SER A 23 85.54 -33.49 3.50
C SER A 23 84.42 -32.56 3.00
N TRP A 24 84.28 -32.39 1.68
CA TRP A 24 83.32 -31.44 1.11
C TRP A 24 81.91 -32.05 0.96
N ASP A 25 81.81 -33.33 0.64
CA ASP A 25 80.51 -34.03 0.53
C ASP A 25 79.80 -34.16 1.88
N PHE A 26 80.54 -34.40 2.96
CA PHE A 26 79.96 -34.46 4.32
C PHE A 26 79.50 -33.08 4.80
N CYS A 27 80.22 -32.02 4.44
CA CYS A 27 79.88 -30.65 4.84
C CYS A 27 78.67 -30.11 4.05
N ILE A 28 78.56 -30.45 2.75
CA ILE A 28 77.40 -30.10 1.92
C ILE A 28 76.14 -30.82 2.42
N TYR A 29 76.25 -32.09 2.85
CA TYR A 29 75.10 -32.85 3.37
C TYR A 29 74.59 -32.28 4.70
N THR A 30 75.48 -31.95 5.65
CA THR A 30 75.08 -31.36 6.94
C THR A 30 74.51 -29.94 6.77
N VAL A 31 75.07 -29.13 5.87
CA VAL A 31 74.57 -27.77 5.61
C VAL A 31 73.19 -27.80 4.92
N MET A 32 72.93 -28.77 4.04
CA MET A 32 71.61 -28.95 3.45
C MET A 32 70.58 -29.46 4.47
N GLU A 33 70.97 -30.37 5.37
CA GLU A 33 70.08 -30.89 6.42
C GLU A 33 69.70 -29.81 7.44
N ASP A 34 70.64 -28.95 7.82
CA ASP A 34 70.38 -27.81 8.70
C ASP A 34 69.44 -26.79 8.05
N LYS A 35 69.61 -26.52 6.75
CA LYS A 35 68.72 -25.60 6.00
C LYS A 35 67.33 -26.18 5.77
N LEU A 36 67.21 -27.49 5.57
CA LEU A 36 65.91 -28.17 5.49
C LEU A 36 65.18 -28.12 6.83
N ASN A 37 65.87 -28.40 7.94
CA ASN A 37 65.28 -28.32 9.27
C ASN A 37 64.86 -26.89 9.65
N GLU A 38 65.64 -25.88 9.27
CA GLU A 38 65.30 -24.47 9.52
C GLU A 38 64.00 -24.07 8.77
N VAL A 39 63.87 -24.45 7.49
CA VAL A 39 62.67 -24.20 6.68
C VAL A 39 61.45 -24.99 7.18
N ILE A 40 61.67 -26.24 7.60
CA ILE A 40 60.62 -27.09 8.19
C ILE A 40 60.12 -26.46 9.50
N ILE A 41 61.01 -26.07 10.41
CA ILE A 41 60.63 -25.47 11.70
C ILE A 41 59.90 -24.13 11.50
N GLU A 42 60.32 -23.32 10.54
CA GLU A 42 59.73 -22.00 10.27
C GLU A 42 58.31 -22.09 9.68
N HIS A 43 58.04 -23.05 8.79
CA HIS A 43 56.73 -23.17 8.13
C HIS A 43 55.74 -24.14 8.81
N PHE A 44 56.21 -25.12 9.60
CA PHE A 44 55.31 -26.05 10.29
C PHE A 44 54.42 -25.35 11.32
N GLY A 45 54.94 -24.35 12.05
CA GLY A 45 54.17 -23.61 13.04
C GLY A 45 52.99 -22.85 12.41
N LEU A 46 53.23 -22.21 11.26
CA LEU A 46 52.22 -21.44 10.55
C LEU A 46 51.18 -22.36 9.88
N ALA A 47 51.60 -23.50 9.32
CA ALA A 47 50.69 -24.49 8.75
C ALA A 47 49.75 -25.11 9.79
N VAL A 48 50.27 -25.46 10.98
CA VAL A 48 49.46 -26.00 12.09
C VAL A 48 48.48 -24.94 12.60
N PHE A 49 48.90 -23.67 12.71
CA PHE A 49 48.03 -22.59 13.14
C PHE A 49 46.87 -22.35 12.16
N ILE A 50 47.15 -22.33 10.85
CA ILE A 50 46.12 -22.20 9.82
C ILE A 50 45.13 -23.38 9.89
N MET A 51 45.63 -24.60 10.07
CA MET A 51 44.76 -25.79 10.17
C MET A 51 43.83 -25.72 11.38
N ILE A 52 44.33 -25.28 12.54
CA ILE A 52 43.50 -25.07 13.74
C ILE A 52 42.48 -23.95 13.52
N ALA A 53 42.87 -22.85 12.87
CA ALA A 53 41.97 -21.75 12.55
C ALA A 53 40.82 -22.20 11.63
N VAL A 54 41.11 -23.01 10.61
CA VAL A 54 40.09 -23.58 9.71
C VAL A 54 39.12 -24.49 10.48
N ILE A 55 39.62 -25.34 11.37
CA ILE A 55 38.77 -26.21 12.20
C ILE A 55 37.86 -25.36 13.11
N ALA A 56 38.38 -24.32 13.75
CA ALA A 56 37.60 -23.42 14.59
C ALA A 56 36.48 -22.71 13.81
N VAL A 57 36.77 -22.28 12.56
CA VAL A 57 35.76 -21.69 11.67
C VAL A 57 34.67 -22.70 11.30
N ILE A 58 35.03 -23.94 10.96
CA ILE A 58 34.06 -25.00 10.63
C ILE A 58 33.14 -25.31 11.84
N ILE A 59 33.72 -25.39 13.04
CA ILE A 59 32.93 -25.60 14.28
C ILE A 59 32.02 -24.40 14.54
N GLY A 60 32.51 -23.17 14.36
CA GLY A 60 31.70 -21.96 14.49
C GLY A 60 30.53 -21.92 13.49
N LEU A 61 30.79 -22.29 12.23
CA LEU A 61 29.77 -22.34 11.18
C LEU A 61 28.71 -23.42 11.46
N THR A 62 29.11 -24.61 11.91
CA THR A 62 28.14 -25.67 12.25
C THR A 62 27.24 -25.25 13.43
N TRP A 63 27.79 -24.57 14.44
CA TRP A 63 27.02 -24.02 15.56
C TRP A 63 26.10 -22.87 15.12
N TRP A 64 26.57 -21.99 14.25
CA TRP A 64 25.74 -20.92 13.67
C TRP A 64 24.58 -21.50 12.86
N CYS A 65 24.83 -22.48 12.00
CA CYS A 65 23.81 -23.16 11.23
C CYS A 65 22.78 -23.85 12.13
N ALA A 66 23.21 -24.52 13.20
CA ALA A 66 22.30 -25.13 14.17
C ALA A 66 21.45 -24.08 14.92
N MET A 67 22.06 -22.97 15.35
CA MET A 67 21.35 -21.87 16.02
C MET A 67 20.33 -21.21 15.10
N MET A 68 20.68 -21.01 13.82
CA MET A 68 19.78 -20.43 12.83
C MET A 68 18.65 -21.41 12.48
N TYR A 69 18.95 -22.71 12.33
CA TYR A 69 17.94 -23.75 12.12
C TYR A 69 16.94 -23.80 13.28
N VAL A 70 17.38 -23.69 14.53
CA VAL A 70 16.48 -23.60 15.70
C VAL A 70 15.66 -22.31 15.70
N LYS A 71 16.23 -21.17 15.28
CA LYS A 71 15.48 -19.91 15.14
C LYS A 71 14.43 -19.97 14.04
N ILE A 72 14.74 -20.59 12.90
CA ILE A 72 13.81 -20.76 11.78
C ILE A 72 12.74 -21.80 12.12
N LYS A 73 13.08 -22.91 12.77
CA LYS A 73 12.10 -23.92 13.18
C LYS A 73 11.10 -23.38 14.23
N LYS A 74 11.53 -22.44 15.10
CA LYS A 74 10.61 -21.69 15.98
C LYS A 74 9.64 -20.76 15.24
N ILE A 75 9.91 -20.45 13.97
CA ILE A 75 9.04 -19.68 13.09
C ILE A 75 8.13 -20.63 12.29
N ASP A 76 8.61 -21.83 11.94
CA ASP A 76 7.83 -22.84 11.23
C ASP A 76 6.85 -23.61 12.13
N GLU A 77 7.07 -23.67 13.45
CA GLU A 77 6.19 -24.41 14.35
C GLU A 77 4.92 -23.65 14.78
N LEU A 78 4.68 -22.42 14.30
CA LEU A 78 3.34 -21.81 14.27
C LEU A 78 3.28 -20.60 13.31
N PRO A 79 2.48 -20.67 12.22
CA PRO A 79 1.90 -19.47 11.64
C PRO A 79 0.37 -19.59 11.62
N CYS A 80 -0.33 -19.75 12.76
CA CYS A 80 -1.80 -19.85 12.70
C CYS A 80 -2.62 -19.41 13.94
N GLU A 81 -2.12 -18.51 14.79
CA GLU A 81 -3.00 -17.85 15.78
C GLU A 81 -2.90 -16.33 15.71
N LYS A 82 -1.70 -15.77 15.90
CA LYS A 82 -1.52 -14.29 15.92
C LYS A 82 -1.69 -13.58 14.57
N HIS A 83 -1.53 -14.27 13.44
CA HIS A 83 -1.78 -13.70 12.11
C HIS A 83 -3.24 -13.89 11.66
N ASN A 84 -3.94 -14.92 12.13
CA ASN A 84 -5.37 -15.10 11.89
C ASN A 84 -6.19 -14.07 12.68
N GLU A 85 -5.75 -13.71 13.88
CA GLU A 85 -6.42 -12.68 14.69
C GLU A 85 -6.37 -11.30 14.01
N LYS A 86 -5.21 -10.87 13.51
CA LYS A 86 -5.08 -9.58 12.80
C LYS A 86 -5.70 -9.57 11.39
N MET A 87 -5.72 -10.70 10.69
CA MET A 87 -6.41 -10.81 9.39
C MET A 87 -7.92 -10.87 9.58
N SER A 88 -8.42 -11.55 10.62
CA SER A 88 -9.84 -11.57 10.96
C SER A 88 -10.36 -10.24 11.49
N GLU A 89 -9.53 -9.40 12.14
CA GLU A 89 -9.89 -8.02 12.47
C GLU A 89 -9.97 -7.14 11.22
N HIS A 90 -9.05 -7.28 10.27
CA HIS A 90 -9.09 -6.51 9.01
C HIS A 90 -10.26 -6.93 8.12
N ASP A 91 -10.54 -8.23 8.00
CA ASP A 91 -11.70 -8.73 7.26
C ASP A 91 -13.02 -8.39 7.98
N ASN A 92 -13.05 -8.41 9.32
CA ASN A 92 -14.21 -7.91 10.06
C ASN A 92 -14.38 -6.40 9.94
N ALA A 93 -13.31 -5.60 9.88
CA ALA A 93 -13.40 -4.16 9.69
C ALA A 93 -13.87 -3.81 8.27
N VAL A 94 -13.33 -4.47 7.24
CA VAL A 94 -13.77 -4.29 5.85
C VAL A 94 -15.18 -4.86 5.66
N SER A 95 -15.50 -6.00 6.24
CA SER A 95 -16.87 -6.56 6.22
C SER A 95 -17.85 -5.65 6.95
N ARG A 96 -17.47 -5.09 8.12
CA ARG A 96 -18.28 -4.08 8.82
C ARG A 96 -18.42 -2.80 8.02
N LEU A 97 -17.40 -2.32 7.32
CA LEU A 97 -17.49 -1.15 6.45
C LEU A 97 -18.38 -1.42 5.23
N SER A 98 -18.21 -2.54 4.53
CA SER A 98 -19.07 -2.95 3.42
C SER A 98 -20.51 -3.16 3.87
N THR A 99 -20.69 -3.72 5.08
CA THR A 99 -22.01 -3.92 5.70
C THR A 99 -22.61 -2.58 6.10
N SER A 100 -21.85 -1.66 6.69
CA SER A 100 -22.28 -0.28 7.02
C SER A 100 -22.60 0.52 5.77
N ILE A 101 -21.82 0.42 4.70
CA ILE A 101 -22.13 1.05 3.40
C ILE A 101 -23.41 0.45 2.84
N THR A 102 -23.58 -0.87 2.88
CA THR A 102 -24.82 -1.54 2.43
C THR A 102 -26.01 -1.14 3.29
N PHE A 103 -25.84 -1.00 4.61
CA PHE A 103 -26.89 -0.52 5.51
C PHE A 103 -27.21 0.95 5.24
N LEU A 104 -26.22 1.81 5.02
CA LEU A 104 -26.43 3.21 4.64
C LEU A 104 -27.12 3.32 3.28
N THR A 105 -26.75 2.51 2.28
CA THR A 105 -27.45 2.44 1.00
C THR A 105 -28.89 1.96 1.17
N LYS A 106 -29.12 0.93 2.00
CA LYS A 106 -30.48 0.44 2.30
C LYS A 106 -31.31 1.41 3.15
N GLU A 107 -30.68 2.18 4.02
CA GLU A 107 -31.30 3.27 4.78
C GLU A 107 -31.60 4.46 3.87
N ILE A 108 -30.75 4.76 2.89
CA ILE A 108 -31.01 5.76 1.85
C ILE A 108 -32.16 5.28 0.95
N ASP A 109 -32.19 4.01 0.54
CA ASP A 109 -33.30 3.43 -0.21
C ASP A 109 -34.59 3.40 0.62
N SER A 110 -34.50 3.11 1.92
CA SER A 110 -35.65 3.16 2.83
C SER A 110 -36.10 4.58 3.08
N ALA A 111 -35.18 5.53 3.26
CA ALA A 111 -35.48 6.95 3.36
C ALA A 111 -36.12 7.42 2.06
N MET A 112 -35.63 6.98 0.89
CA MET A 112 -36.20 7.30 -0.41
C MET A 112 -37.61 6.70 -0.58
N ARG A 113 -37.84 5.48 -0.10
CA ARG A 113 -39.19 4.87 -0.02
C ARG A 113 -40.09 5.63 0.95
N MET A 114 -39.57 6.11 2.08
CA MET A 114 -40.33 6.95 3.03
C MET A 114 -40.62 8.34 2.43
N PHE A 115 -39.67 8.93 1.69
CA PHE A 115 -39.85 10.17 0.94
C PHE A 115 -40.84 9.99 -0.23
N GLN A 116 -40.86 8.82 -0.88
CA GLN A 116 -41.86 8.44 -1.88
C GLN A 116 -43.24 8.14 -1.25
N GLN A 117 -43.28 7.57 -0.03
CA GLN A 117 -44.53 7.24 0.66
C GLN A 117 -45.18 8.44 1.36
N GLN A 118 -44.45 9.51 1.66
CA GLN A 118 -45.04 10.77 2.17
C GLN A 118 -45.83 11.55 1.09
N HIS A 119 -46.04 10.98 -0.10
CA HIS A 119 -46.95 11.48 -1.15
C HIS A 119 -48.46 11.36 -0.77
N ILE A 120 -48.90 12.08 0.26
CA ILE A 120 -50.28 12.62 0.31
C ILE A 120 -50.31 14.13 0.03
N LYS A 121 -49.15 14.79 -0.07
CA LYS A 121 -49.03 16.10 -0.73
C LYS A 121 -48.10 15.96 -1.92
N THR A 122 -48.68 16.01 -3.11
CA THR A 122 -47.99 16.25 -4.38
C THR A 122 -46.93 17.34 -4.18
N ASP A 123 -45.67 17.01 -4.47
CA ASP A 123 -44.62 18.03 -4.56
C ASP A 123 -45.08 19.05 -5.62
N GLN A 124 -45.18 20.33 -5.26
CA GLN A 124 -45.76 21.35 -6.14
C GLN A 124 -45.02 21.44 -7.47
N PHE A 125 -43.74 21.08 -7.50
CA PHE A 125 -42.86 21.28 -8.64
C PHE A 125 -42.61 20.01 -9.48
N THR A 126 -43.01 18.82 -9.02
CA THR A 126 -42.76 17.56 -9.76
C THR A 126 -43.91 16.56 -9.65
N GLN A 127 -44.24 15.87 -10.75
CA GLN A 127 -45.21 14.76 -10.76
C GLN A 127 -44.56 13.44 -10.33
N THR A 128 -45.27 12.65 -9.51
CA THR A 128 -44.76 11.45 -8.84
C THR A 128 -44.65 10.21 -9.73
N GLN A 129 -45.33 10.18 -10.89
CA GLN A 129 -45.21 9.02 -11.78
C GLN A 129 -43.85 9.05 -12.45
N SER A 130 -43.04 8.02 -12.23
CA SER A 130 -41.79 7.86 -12.96
C SER A 130 -42.12 7.70 -14.46
N PRO A 131 -41.41 8.41 -15.36
CA PRO A 131 -40.30 9.33 -15.07
C PRO A 131 -40.77 10.65 -14.44
N LEU A 132 -40.11 11.07 -13.35
CA LEU A 132 -40.41 12.32 -12.66
C LEU A 132 -40.40 13.48 -13.67
N SER A 133 -41.46 14.27 -13.70
CA SER A 133 -41.64 15.36 -14.66
C SER A 133 -41.89 16.66 -13.92
N ILE A 134 -41.32 17.76 -14.43
CA ILE A 134 -41.49 19.11 -13.85
C ILE A 134 -42.91 19.60 -14.14
N THR A 135 -43.61 20.07 -13.12
CA THR A 135 -44.96 20.67 -13.27
C THR A 135 -44.87 22.08 -13.88
N GLU A 136 -45.98 22.63 -14.32
CA GLU A 136 -46.04 24.02 -14.81
C GLU A 136 -45.51 25.02 -13.75
N SER A 137 -45.92 24.85 -12.49
CA SER A 137 -45.40 25.66 -11.38
C SER A 137 -43.89 25.48 -11.15
N GLY A 138 -43.34 24.30 -11.45
CA GLY A 138 -41.90 24.06 -11.39
C GLY A 138 -41.14 24.83 -12.48
N TRP A 139 -41.69 24.89 -13.69
CA TRP A 139 -41.13 25.70 -14.77
C TRP A 139 -41.20 27.21 -14.50
N ASP A 140 -42.27 27.68 -13.85
CA ASP A 140 -42.37 29.07 -13.40
C ASP A 140 -41.31 29.42 -12.36
N MET A 141 -41.05 28.50 -11.42
CA MET A 141 -39.97 28.64 -10.44
C MET A 141 -38.59 28.70 -11.14
N VAL A 142 -38.34 27.82 -12.12
CA VAL A 142 -37.08 27.81 -12.89
C VAL A 142 -36.81 29.18 -13.52
N LYS A 143 -37.82 29.75 -14.18
CA LYS A 143 -37.74 31.07 -14.81
C LYS A 143 -37.57 32.20 -13.80
N ARG A 144 -38.35 32.17 -12.70
CA ARG A 144 -38.33 33.20 -11.66
C ARG A 144 -36.96 33.33 -11.00
N LEU A 145 -36.31 32.21 -10.73
CA LEU A 145 -35.03 32.17 -10.02
C LEU A 145 -33.81 32.20 -10.95
N GLY A 146 -34.02 32.12 -12.28
CA GLY A 146 -32.92 31.98 -13.23
C GLY A 146 -32.16 30.67 -13.08
N LEU A 147 -32.87 29.61 -12.65
CA LEU A 147 -32.31 28.30 -12.37
C LEU A 147 -31.77 27.63 -13.64
N ASP A 148 -32.36 27.94 -14.79
CA ASP A 148 -31.88 27.57 -16.11
C ASP A 148 -30.41 27.97 -16.33
N LYS A 149 -30.08 29.23 -16.04
CA LYS A 149 -28.71 29.78 -16.22
C LYS A 149 -27.74 29.20 -15.22
N MET A 150 -28.15 29.04 -13.96
CA MET A 150 -27.34 28.43 -12.92
C MET A 150 -27.01 26.97 -13.27
N PHE A 151 -28.01 26.24 -13.75
CA PHE A 151 -27.85 24.87 -14.19
C PHE A 151 -26.93 24.76 -15.42
N ASP A 152 -27.13 25.60 -16.44
CA ASP A 152 -26.30 25.59 -17.64
C ASP A 152 -24.83 25.90 -17.36
N LYS A 153 -24.57 26.86 -16.46
CA LYS A 153 -23.22 27.20 -15.99
C LYS A 153 -22.51 26.01 -15.32
N ASN A 154 -23.25 25.19 -14.59
CA ASN A 154 -22.73 24.02 -13.89
C ASN A 154 -22.79 22.71 -14.71
N TRP A 155 -23.34 22.75 -15.94
CA TRP A 155 -23.67 21.56 -16.70
C TRP A 155 -22.48 20.63 -16.97
N SER A 156 -21.31 21.17 -17.35
CA SER A 156 -20.12 20.34 -17.60
C SER A 156 -19.77 19.48 -16.38
N ARG A 157 -19.82 20.06 -15.19
CA ARG A 157 -19.52 19.37 -13.93
C ARG A 157 -20.55 18.28 -13.63
N ILE A 158 -21.83 18.57 -13.85
CA ILE A 158 -22.92 17.60 -13.68
C ILE A 158 -22.76 16.43 -14.64
N LYS A 159 -22.45 16.72 -15.91
CA LYS A 159 -22.24 15.69 -16.93
C LYS A 159 -21.06 14.77 -16.57
N GLU A 160 -19.93 15.34 -16.16
CA GLU A 160 -18.76 14.58 -15.70
C GLU A 160 -19.09 13.72 -14.48
N LEU A 161 -19.89 14.23 -13.54
CA LEU A 161 -20.35 13.48 -12.37
C LEU A 161 -21.17 12.26 -12.77
N ILE A 162 -22.09 12.40 -13.73
CA ILE A 162 -22.91 11.28 -14.23
C ILE A 162 -22.03 10.27 -14.97
N ASP A 163 -21.20 10.74 -15.90
CA ASP A 163 -20.30 9.90 -16.71
C ASP A 163 -19.32 9.08 -15.85
N ALA A 164 -18.89 9.61 -14.70
CA ALA A 164 -17.93 8.94 -13.82
C ALA A 164 -18.54 7.91 -12.85
N ASN A 165 -19.85 7.98 -12.58
CA ASN A 165 -20.49 7.18 -11.52
C ASN A 165 -21.54 6.18 -12.04
N ILE A 166 -21.89 6.25 -13.32
CA ILE A 166 -22.87 5.34 -13.94
C ILE A 166 -22.18 4.52 -15.02
N GLU A 167 -21.98 3.24 -14.75
CA GLU A 167 -21.46 2.27 -15.72
C GLU A 167 -22.52 1.96 -16.79
N ASP A 168 -23.74 1.64 -16.35
CA ASP A 168 -24.88 1.31 -17.22
C ASP A 168 -25.79 2.53 -17.42
N LYS A 169 -25.68 3.16 -18.58
CA LYS A 169 -26.35 4.42 -18.95
C LYS A 169 -27.82 4.23 -19.33
N ASN A 170 -28.57 3.45 -18.57
CA ASN A 170 -30.00 3.33 -18.77
C ASN A 170 -30.75 4.51 -18.11
N ALA A 171 -31.93 4.84 -18.63
CA ALA A 171 -32.69 6.01 -18.19
C ALA A 171 -33.13 5.95 -16.72
N TYR A 172 -33.31 4.75 -16.16
CA TYR A 172 -33.72 4.55 -14.77
C TYR A 172 -32.57 4.85 -13.81
N ASP A 173 -31.38 4.30 -14.08
CA ASP A 173 -30.19 4.49 -13.26
C ASP A 173 -29.74 5.95 -13.29
N ILE A 174 -29.86 6.61 -14.45
CA ILE A 174 -29.60 8.06 -14.58
C ILE A 174 -30.60 8.86 -13.74
N ASP A 175 -31.91 8.56 -13.79
CA ASP A 175 -32.93 9.25 -12.99
C ASP A 175 -32.68 9.06 -11.49
N ALA A 176 -32.49 7.81 -11.05
CA ALA A 176 -32.23 7.48 -9.65
C ALA A 176 -30.97 8.16 -9.12
N PHE A 177 -29.88 8.11 -9.90
CA PHE A 177 -28.62 8.77 -9.55
C PHE A 177 -28.78 10.29 -9.45
N CYS A 178 -29.41 10.94 -10.45
CA CYS A 178 -29.58 12.39 -10.46
C CYS A 178 -30.42 12.86 -9.26
N VAL A 179 -31.53 12.18 -8.97
CA VAL A 179 -32.40 12.53 -7.84
C VAL A 179 -31.67 12.34 -6.51
N GLN A 180 -30.96 11.22 -6.34
CA GLN A 180 -30.22 10.95 -5.11
C GLN A 180 -29.11 11.98 -4.90
N GLN A 181 -28.25 12.20 -5.90
CA GLN A 181 -27.10 13.08 -5.75
C GLN A 181 -27.52 14.54 -5.61
N ALA A 182 -28.55 15.00 -6.32
CA ALA A 182 -29.00 16.39 -6.21
C ALA A 182 -29.61 16.69 -4.85
N VAL A 183 -30.32 15.74 -4.23
CA VAL A 183 -30.95 15.94 -2.92
C VAL A 183 -29.93 15.82 -1.78
N VAL A 184 -29.02 14.85 -1.85
CA VAL A 184 -28.05 14.60 -0.77
C VAL A 184 -26.85 15.55 -0.86
N PHE A 185 -26.41 15.88 -2.07
CA PHE A 185 -25.23 16.71 -2.33
C PHE A 185 -25.53 17.86 -3.31
N PRO A 186 -26.36 18.85 -2.93
CA PRO A 186 -26.72 19.97 -3.80
C PRO A 186 -25.52 20.73 -4.37
N GLU A 187 -24.43 20.81 -3.61
CA GLU A 187 -23.16 21.46 -3.97
C GLU A 187 -22.48 20.83 -5.18
N LYS A 188 -22.82 19.59 -5.54
CA LYS A 188 -22.32 18.96 -6.77
C LYS A 188 -23.02 19.49 -8.03
N PHE A 189 -24.24 20.01 -7.89
CA PHE A 189 -25.06 20.50 -8.99
C PHE A 189 -25.02 22.01 -9.12
N LEU A 190 -24.94 22.73 -8.00
CA LEU A 190 -24.92 24.19 -7.95
C LEU A 190 -23.78 24.68 -7.06
N SER A 191 -23.43 25.96 -7.16
CA SER A 191 -22.51 26.62 -6.23
C SER A 191 -23.24 27.03 -4.95
N ASP A 192 -22.49 27.27 -3.86
CA ASP A 192 -23.06 27.63 -2.55
C ASP A 192 -23.93 28.89 -2.60
N ASP A 193 -23.54 29.89 -3.41
CA ASP A 193 -24.30 31.13 -3.61
C ASP A 193 -25.65 30.84 -4.29
N GLU A 194 -25.64 29.97 -5.32
CA GLU A 194 -26.84 29.56 -6.07
C GLU A 194 -27.78 28.73 -5.17
N ILE A 195 -27.22 27.88 -4.31
CA ILE A 195 -27.98 27.12 -3.30
C ILE A 195 -28.59 28.06 -2.26
N SER A 196 -27.90 29.13 -1.87
CA SER A 196 -28.45 30.11 -0.92
C SER A 196 -29.69 30.79 -1.49
N ILE A 197 -29.70 31.14 -2.78
CA ILE A 197 -30.88 31.73 -3.45
C ILE A 197 -32.08 30.77 -3.38
N LEU A 198 -31.86 29.47 -3.61
CA LEU A 198 -32.90 28.46 -3.50
C LEU A 198 -33.41 28.31 -2.07
N LYS A 199 -32.51 28.32 -1.08
CA LYS A 199 -32.88 28.26 0.35
C LYS A 199 -33.75 29.45 0.75
N ASP A 200 -33.43 30.64 0.27
CA ASP A 200 -34.19 31.85 0.57
C ASP A 200 -35.60 31.82 -0.06
N ASP A 201 -35.74 31.37 -1.31
CA ASP A 201 -37.05 31.20 -1.94
C ASP A 201 -37.85 30.08 -1.26
N ALA A 202 -37.21 28.95 -0.93
CA ALA A 202 -37.85 27.85 -0.22
C ALA A 202 -38.39 28.29 1.14
N PHE A 203 -37.60 29.05 1.91
CA PHE A 203 -38.03 29.59 3.20
C PHE A 203 -39.22 30.55 3.05
N LYS A 204 -39.19 31.45 2.06
CA LYS A 204 -40.27 32.42 1.82
C LYS A 204 -41.59 31.75 1.43
N ASN A 205 -41.53 30.66 0.67
CA ASN A 205 -42.71 29.96 0.17
C ASN A 205 -43.14 28.78 1.07
N GLY A 206 -42.46 28.54 2.20
CA GLY A 206 -42.75 27.42 3.10
C GLY A 206 -42.49 26.04 2.49
N LEU A 207 -41.52 25.97 1.58
CA LEU A 207 -41.15 24.77 0.84
C LEU A 207 -39.78 24.25 1.31
N THR A 208 -39.48 23.00 0.95
CA THR A 208 -38.19 22.38 1.28
C THR A 208 -37.22 22.54 0.11
N LEU A 209 -35.92 22.69 0.41
CA LEU A 209 -34.88 22.72 -0.63
C LEU A 209 -34.94 21.48 -1.52
N THR A 210 -35.30 20.32 -0.95
CA THR A 210 -35.50 19.06 -1.66
C THR A 210 -36.41 19.19 -2.87
N SER A 211 -37.52 19.95 -2.76
CA SER A 211 -38.45 20.16 -3.88
C SER A 211 -37.78 20.88 -5.06
N TYR A 212 -36.89 21.82 -4.79
CA TYR A 212 -36.12 22.52 -5.83
C TYR A 212 -35.04 21.61 -6.42
N MET A 213 -34.35 20.83 -5.58
CA MET A 213 -33.31 19.90 -6.05
C MET A 213 -33.88 18.79 -6.93
N LYS A 214 -35.12 18.36 -6.72
CA LYS A 214 -35.80 17.42 -7.63
C LYS A 214 -35.99 18.00 -9.02
N VAL A 215 -36.32 19.29 -9.14
CA VAL A 215 -36.42 19.96 -10.44
C VAL A 215 -35.07 19.94 -11.15
N ILE A 216 -33.98 20.25 -10.43
CA ILE A 216 -32.61 20.21 -10.96
C ILE A 216 -32.23 18.78 -11.38
N ALA A 217 -32.59 17.76 -10.60
CA ALA A 217 -32.35 16.37 -10.95
C ALA A 217 -33.05 15.97 -12.26
N VAL A 218 -34.30 16.38 -12.44
CA VAL A 218 -35.05 16.14 -13.68
C VAL A 218 -34.40 16.88 -14.86
N MET A 219 -33.98 18.14 -14.67
CA MET A 219 -33.24 18.89 -15.71
C MET A 219 -31.92 18.20 -16.08
N ALA A 220 -31.18 17.67 -15.09
CA ALA A 220 -29.94 16.94 -15.29
C ALA A 220 -30.15 15.68 -16.13
N ARG A 221 -31.13 14.85 -15.74
CA ARG A 221 -31.51 13.65 -16.48
C ARG A 221 -31.90 13.98 -17.92
N ASP A 222 -32.84 14.91 -18.10
CA ASP A 222 -33.40 15.21 -19.42
C ASP A 222 -32.32 15.72 -20.37
N LYS A 223 -31.45 16.63 -19.91
CA LYS A 223 -30.34 17.14 -20.70
C LYS A 223 -29.29 16.07 -21.00
N TYR A 224 -29.04 15.16 -20.06
CA TYR A 224 -28.10 14.06 -20.25
C TYR A 224 -28.62 13.07 -21.30
N LEU A 225 -29.88 12.63 -21.17
CA LEU A 225 -30.53 11.72 -22.13
C LEU A 225 -30.65 12.35 -23.52
N GLN A 226 -30.90 13.66 -23.62
CA GLN A 226 -30.87 14.38 -24.89
C GLN A 226 -29.48 14.38 -25.54
N SER A 227 -28.40 14.38 -24.76
CA SER A 227 -27.03 14.34 -25.30
C SER A 227 -26.57 12.95 -25.76
N MET A 228 -27.33 11.90 -25.42
CA MET A 228 -27.05 10.52 -25.82
C MET A 228 -27.73 10.11 -27.13
N ASN A 229 -28.79 10.82 -27.51
CA ASN A 229 -29.54 10.62 -28.75
C ASN A 229 -29.01 11.54 -29.87
#